data_AF-R7D483-F1
#
_entry.id   AF-R7D483-F1
#
_cell.length_a   1.000
_cell.length_b   1.000
_cell.length_c   1.000
_cell.angle_alpha   90.00
_cell.angle_beta   90.00
_cell.angle_gamma   90.00
#
_symmetry.space_group_name_H-M   'P 1'
#
loop_
_entity.id
_entity.type
_entity.pdbx_description
1 polymer ?
#
loop_
_entity_poly.entity_id
_entity_poly.type
_entity_poly.pdbx_seq_one_letter_code
_entity_poly.pdbx_strand_id
1 'polypeptide(L)'
;MAVRDGVVAADTAGRNVIREKYARMMEATDPVAFARDWSGRLEAPSPVKRCVLDEIEGTLRSMLDIAQSELPATAQHVRGSITQPKLISSIGYYVCEIQSYSLPTLRCLRDGLRRQLSDHVNPVLDTYVNAVLIQRVLEA
;
A
#
# COMPACT_ATOMS: atom_id res chain seq x y z
N MET A 1 3.20 18.26 0.71
CA MET A 1 4.09 18.71 -0.37
C MET A 1 5.09 17.63 -0.83
N ALA A 2 5.64 16.77 0.03
CA ALA A 2 6.75 15.87 -0.32
C ALA A 2 6.52 14.77 -1.39
N VAL A 3 5.30 14.23 -1.57
CA VAL A 3 5.05 13.12 -2.52
C VAL A 3 5.13 13.58 -3.97
N ARG A 4 4.48 14.70 -4.30
CA ARG A 4 4.48 15.26 -5.66
C ARG A 4 5.90 15.59 -6.12
N ASP A 5 6.66 16.25 -5.26
CA ASP A 5 8.05 16.62 -5.54
C ASP A 5 8.91 15.39 -5.78
N GLY A 6 8.67 14.30 -5.02
CA GLY A 6 9.33 13.02 -5.22
C GLY A 6 9.01 12.35 -6.56
N VAL A 7 7.76 12.41 -7.01
CA VAL A 7 7.37 11.88 -8.34
C VAL A 7 8.01 12.68 -9.46
N VAL A 8 8.01 14.02 -9.36
CA VAL A 8 8.66 14.90 -10.35
C VAL A 8 10.16 14.67 -10.41
N ALA A 9 10.82 14.52 -9.26
CA ALA A 9 12.25 14.21 -9.20
C ALA A 9 12.57 12.85 -9.83
N ALA A 10 11.73 11.84 -9.60
CA ALA A 10 11.88 10.52 -10.23
C ALA A 10 11.74 10.61 -11.75
N ASP A 11 10.71 11.28 -12.25
CA ASP A 11 10.49 11.50 -13.69
C ASP A 11 11.68 12.23 -14.34
N THR A 12 12.17 13.29 -13.68
CA THR A 12 13.36 14.04 -14.12
C THR A 12 14.62 13.17 -14.17
N ALA A 13 14.73 12.18 -13.29
CA ALA A 13 15.80 11.18 -13.29
C ALA A 13 15.58 10.02 -14.27
N GLY A 14 14.55 10.09 -15.13
CA GLY A 14 14.20 9.03 -16.09
C GLY A 14 13.56 7.78 -15.46
N ARG A 15 13.11 7.88 -14.20
CA ARG A 15 12.46 6.79 -13.47
C ARG A 15 10.95 6.86 -13.62
N ASN A 16 10.33 5.71 -13.89
CA ASN A 16 8.89 5.57 -13.92
C ASN A 16 8.39 4.84 -12.66
N VAL A 17 7.96 5.61 -11.66
CA VAL A 17 7.52 5.08 -10.35
C VAL A 17 6.34 4.11 -10.44
N ILE A 18 5.48 4.25 -11.45
CA ILE A 18 4.37 3.31 -11.70
C ILE A 18 4.92 1.97 -12.19
N ARG A 19 5.85 1.99 -13.14
CA ARG A 19 6.50 0.79 -13.65
C ARG A 19 7.30 0.08 -12.54
N GLU A 20 8.00 0.84 -11.69
CA GLU A 20 8.70 0.31 -10.53
C GLU A 20 7.76 -0.33 -9.52
N LYS A 21 6.60 0.29 -9.24
CA LYS A 21 5.55 -0.29 -8.39
C LYS A 21 5.11 -1.66 -8.89
N TYR A 22 4.79 -1.79 -10.18
CA TYR A 22 4.40 -3.08 -10.77
C TYR A 22 5.56 -4.08 -10.77
N ALA A 23 6.79 -3.63 -10.94
CA ALA A 23 7.96 -4.47 -10.80
C ALA A 23 8.12 -5.02 -9.38
N ARG A 24 7.90 -4.21 -8.35
CA ARG A 24 7.90 -4.67 -6.95
C ARG A 24 6.76 -5.64 -6.66
N MET A 25 5.59 -5.48 -7.27
CA MET A 25 4.53 -6.50 -7.17
C MET A 25 4.96 -7.83 -7.77
N MET A 26 5.67 -7.81 -8.91
CA MET A 26 6.19 -9.02 -9.54
C MET A 26 7.14 -9.79 -8.63
N GLU A 27 7.90 -9.13 -7.75
CA GLU A 27 8.74 -9.83 -6.78
C GLU A 27 7.94 -10.87 -5.96
N ALA A 28 6.70 -10.54 -5.59
CA ALA A 28 5.81 -11.42 -4.86
C ALA A 28 4.92 -12.30 -5.76
N THR A 29 4.50 -11.80 -6.93
CA THR A 29 3.50 -12.50 -7.77
C THR A 29 4.11 -13.34 -8.90
N ASP A 30 5.29 -12.98 -9.38
CA ASP A 30 6.07 -13.66 -10.43
C ASP A 30 7.59 -13.46 -10.20
N PRO A 31 8.17 -14.17 -9.21
CA PRO A 31 9.56 -13.98 -8.82
C PRO A 31 10.56 -14.37 -9.93
N VAL A 32 10.16 -15.24 -10.87
CA VAL A 32 10.99 -15.65 -12.00
C VAL A 32 11.13 -14.50 -13.00
N ALA A 33 10.02 -13.88 -13.39
CA ALA A 33 10.05 -12.71 -14.28
C ALA A 33 10.73 -11.52 -13.60
N PHE A 34 10.50 -11.32 -12.29
CA PHE A 34 11.17 -10.29 -11.52
C PHE A 34 12.69 -10.47 -11.51
N ALA A 35 13.18 -11.68 -11.19
CA ALA A 35 14.60 -11.98 -11.14
C ALA A 35 15.28 -11.71 -12.49
N ARG A 36 14.63 -12.09 -13.59
CA ARG A 36 15.12 -11.89 -14.96
C ARG A 36 15.16 -10.42 -15.39
N ASP A 37 14.08 -9.68 -15.15
CA ASP A 37 13.85 -8.39 -15.82
C ASP A 37 14.07 -7.16 -14.93
N TRP A 38 14.08 -7.34 -13.59
CA TRP A 38 13.91 -6.24 -12.64
C TRP A 38 14.87 -6.22 -11.44
N SER A 39 15.35 -7.38 -10.98
CA SER A 39 16.19 -7.48 -9.77
C SER A 39 17.42 -6.56 -9.79
N GLY A 40 18.07 -6.39 -10.95
CA GLY A 40 19.22 -5.50 -11.14
C GLY A 40 18.89 -4.05 -11.51
N ARG A 41 17.60 -3.70 -11.67
CA ARG A 41 17.15 -2.37 -12.11
C ARG A 41 16.48 -1.56 -11.01
N LEU A 42 15.97 -2.22 -9.98
CA LEU A 42 15.31 -1.56 -8.86
C LEU A 42 16.28 -1.37 -7.71
N GLU A 43 16.30 -0.16 -7.17
CA GLU A 43 16.98 0.09 -5.90
C GLU A 43 16.26 -0.65 -4.77
N ALA A 44 17.01 -1.49 -4.06
CA ALA A 44 16.54 -2.14 -2.84
C ALA A 44 16.35 -1.10 -1.73
N PRO A 45 15.27 -1.15 -0.93
CA PRO A 45 15.13 -0.26 0.21
C PRO A 45 16.27 -0.48 1.20
N SER A 46 16.82 0.61 1.74
CA SER A 46 17.74 0.54 2.87
C SER A 46 17.08 -0.17 4.07
N PRO A 47 17.87 -0.75 4.99
CA PRO A 47 17.31 -1.43 6.18
C PRO A 47 16.36 -0.55 7.01
N VAL A 48 16.69 0.73 7.14
CA VAL A 48 15.84 1.71 7.85
C VAL A 48 14.53 1.93 7.11
N LYS A 49 14.56 2.05 5.78
CA LYS A 49 13.36 2.21 4.96
C LYS A 49 12.48 0.96 5.01
N ARG A 50 13.08 -0.23 5.02
CA ARG A 50 12.37 -1.50 5.17
C ARG A 50 11.62 -1.57 6.51
N CYS A 51 12.31 -1.26 7.61
CA CYS A 51 11.68 -1.21 8.93
C CYS A 51 10.46 -0.27 8.97
N VAL A 52 10.56 0.93 8.39
CA VAL A 52 9.41 1.86 8.34
C VAL A 52 8.25 1.31 7.47
N LEU A 53 8.55 0.63 6.36
CA LEU A 53 7.52 -0.01 5.53
C LEU A 53 6.83 -1.15 6.29
N ASP A 54 7.58 -1.97 7.02
CA ASP A 54 7.03 -3.06 7.83
C ASP A 54 6.11 -2.52 8.95
N GLU A 55 6.48 -1.39 9.56
CA GLU A 55 5.66 -0.69 10.56
C GLU A 55 4.34 -0.15 9.97
N ILE A 56 4.39 0.40 8.75
CA ILE A 56 3.20 0.86 8.00
C ILE A 56 2.31 -0.34 7.67
N GLU A 57 2.89 -1.40 7.12
CA GLU A 57 2.17 -2.63 6.78
C GLU A 57 1.46 -3.22 8.01
N GLY A 58 2.16 -3.35 9.14
CA GLY A 58 1.59 -3.85 10.38
C GLY A 58 0.41 -3.02 10.87
N THR A 59 0.53 -1.68 10.81
CA THR A 59 -0.56 -0.76 11.21
C THR A 59 -1.79 -0.93 10.31
N LEU A 60 -1.59 -1.03 8.98
CA LEU A 60 -2.67 -1.24 8.02
C LEU A 60 -3.32 -2.62 8.19
N ARG A 61 -2.56 -3.65 8.56
CA ARG A 61 -3.10 -4.98 8.87
C ARG A 61 -4.03 -4.92 10.08
N SER A 62 -3.62 -4.27 11.17
CA SER A 62 -4.49 -4.09 12.35
C SER A 62 -5.77 -3.32 12.02
N MET A 63 -5.68 -2.26 11.21
CA MET A 63 -6.86 -1.51 10.73
C MET A 63 -7.79 -2.40 9.87
N LEU A 64 -7.22 -3.23 9.00
CA LEU A 64 -7.97 -4.17 8.19
C LEU A 64 -8.68 -5.23 9.05
N ASP A 65 -8.00 -5.79 10.05
CA ASP A 65 -8.58 -6.78 10.96
C ASP A 65 -9.80 -6.23 11.70
N ILE A 66 -9.72 -4.98 12.17
CA ILE A 66 -10.87 -4.26 12.75
C ILE A 66 -12.01 -4.14 11.73
N ALA A 67 -11.72 -3.68 10.51
CA ALA A 67 -12.73 -3.52 9.48
C ALA A 67 -13.41 -4.84 9.08
N GLN A 68 -12.66 -5.94 9.05
CA GLN A 68 -13.20 -7.28 8.79
C GLN A 68 -14.07 -7.79 9.93
N SER A 69 -13.72 -7.49 11.18
CA SER A 69 -14.53 -7.84 12.35
C SER A 69 -15.84 -7.07 12.40
N GLU A 70 -15.83 -5.79 12.04
CA GLU A 70 -17.02 -4.93 12.11
C GLU A 70 -17.96 -5.10 10.91
N LEU A 71 -17.40 -5.29 9.70
CA LEU A 71 -18.17 -5.40 8.46
C LEU A 71 -17.84 -6.70 7.69
N PRO A 72 -18.11 -7.89 8.26
CA PRO A 72 -17.68 -9.16 7.67
C PRO A 72 -18.31 -9.44 6.31
N ALA A 73 -19.57 -9.07 6.09
CA ALA A 73 -20.24 -9.26 4.80
C ALA A 73 -19.60 -8.39 3.70
N THR A 74 -19.33 -7.11 3.98
CA THR A 74 -18.63 -6.22 3.05
C THR A 74 -17.22 -6.72 2.78
N ALA A 75 -16.52 -7.17 3.81
CA ALA A 75 -15.15 -7.68 3.72
C ALA A 75 -14.99 -8.89 2.78
N GLN A 76 -16.04 -9.71 2.58
CA GLN A 76 -16.00 -10.83 1.64
C GLN A 76 -15.90 -10.40 0.17
N HIS A 77 -16.28 -9.16 -0.14
CA HIS A 77 -16.31 -8.63 -1.51
C HIS A 77 -15.11 -7.73 -1.85
N VAL A 78 -14.24 -7.45 -0.88
CA VAL A 78 -13.04 -6.66 -1.10
C VAL A 78 -11.88 -7.53 -1.58
N ARG A 79 -10.87 -6.92 -2.22
CA ARG A 79 -9.63 -7.63 -2.56
C ARG A 79 -9.00 -8.22 -1.29
N GLY A 80 -8.56 -9.47 -1.38
CA GLY A 80 -8.03 -10.25 -0.26
C GLY A 80 -6.84 -9.60 0.48
N SER A 81 -6.67 -10.02 1.74
CA SER A 81 -5.66 -9.52 2.68
C SER A 81 -4.29 -10.21 2.56
N ILE A 82 -4.19 -11.29 1.78
CA ILE A 82 -3.01 -12.14 1.65
C ILE A 82 -2.50 -12.08 0.21
N THR A 83 -1.20 -11.80 0.07
CA THR A 83 -0.50 -11.90 -1.21
C THR A 83 -0.17 -13.36 -1.48
N GLN A 84 -0.41 -13.82 -2.71
CA GLN A 84 -0.15 -15.18 -3.18
C GLN A 84 0.51 -15.13 -4.57
N PRO A 85 1.07 -16.23 -5.07
CA PRO A 85 1.52 -16.29 -6.46
C PRO A 85 0.41 -15.79 -7.41
N LYS A 86 0.74 -14.88 -8.33
CA LYS A 86 -0.19 -14.22 -9.26
C LYS A 86 -1.26 -13.29 -8.65
N LEU A 87 -1.30 -13.12 -7.32
CA LEU A 87 -2.32 -12.30 -6.64
C LEU A 87 -1.68 -11.39 -5.59
N ILE A 88 -1.79 -10.07 -5.78
CA ILE A 88 -1.35 -9.10 -4.78
C ILE A 88 -2.51 -8.70 -3.86
N SER A 89 -2.27 -8.68 -2.55
CA SER A 89 -3.25 -8.17 -1.57
C SER A 89 -3.43 -6.65 -1.68
N SER A 90 -4.50 -6.11 -1.08
CA SER A 90 -4.73 -4.65 -1.03
C SER A 90 -3.59 -3.92 -0.31
N ILE A 91 -3.15 -4.45 0.84
CA ILE A 91 -2.03 -3.90 1.60
C ILE A 91 -0.72 -4.06 0.82
N GLY A 92 -0.44 -5.25 0.25
CA GLY A 92 0.75 -5.46 -0.57
C GLY A 92 0.81 -4.53 -1.78
N TYR A 93 -0.34 -4.28 -2.42
CA TYR A 93 -0.46 -3.34 -3.53
C TYR A 93 -0.07 -1.91 -3.10
N TYR A 94 -0.57 -1.49 -1.93
CA TYR A 94 -0.26 -0.18 -1.37
C TYR A 94 1.21 -0.05 -0.93
N VAL A 95 1.76 -1.07 -0.27
CA VAL A 95 3.18 -1.09 0.12
C VAL A 95 4.09 -0.96 -1.10
N CYS A 96 3.80 -1.68 -2.19
CA CYS A 96 4.56 -1.57 -3.45
C CYS A 96 4.52 -0.15 -4.05
N GLU A 97 3.41 0.57 -3.87
CA GLU A 97 3.28 1.96 -4.35
C GLU A 97 4.16 2.93 -3.54
N ILE A 98 4.03 2.89 -2.22
CA ILE A 98 4.72 3.83 -1.34
C ILE A 98 6.21 3.53 -1.17
N GLN A 99 6.68 2.35 -1.58
CA GLN A 99 8.10 1.98 -1.50
C GLN A 99 9.00 2.89 -2.35
N SER A 100 8.47 3.63 -3.32
CA SER A 100 9.19 4.66 -4.07
C SER A 100 9.39 5.97 -3.28
N TYR A 101 8.63 6.20 -2.21
CA TYR A 101 8.64 7.46 -1.47
C TYR A 101 9.94 7.67 -0.68
N SER A 102 10.25 8.93 -0.40
CA SER A 102 11.38 9.30 0.43
C SER A 102 11.18 8.82 1.87
N LEU A 103 12.27 8.53 2.57
CA LEU A 103 12.20 8.08 3.97
C LEU A 103 11.46 9.07 4.90
N PRO A 104 11.64 10.41 4.80
CA PRO A 104 10.85 11.35 5.59
C PRO A 104 9.34 11.25 5.32
N THR A 105 8.95 11.04 4.06
CA THR A 105 7.54 10.86 3.68
C THR A 105 6.97 9.59 4.29
N LEU A 106 7.71 8.49 4.24
CA LEU A 106 7.30 7.22 4.85
C LEU A 106 7.17 7.33 6.37
N ARG A 107 8.10 8.03 7.04
CA ARG A 107 7.98 8.29 8.49
C ARG A 107 6.73 9.10 8.83
N CYS A 108 6.45 10.15 8.05
CA CYS A 108 5.24 10.95 8.21
C CYS A 108 3.97 10.10 8.04
N LEU A 109 3.92 9.26 7.01
CA LEU A 109 2.81 8.34 6.78
C LEU A 109 2.64 7.36 7.94
N ARG A 110 3.72 6.72 8.39
CA ARG A 110 3.73 5.82 9.54
C ARG A 110 3.19 6.49 10.80
N ASP A 111 3.69 7.68 11.12
CA ASP A 111 3.32 8.40 12.34
C ASP A 111 1.85 8.85 12.27
N GLY A 112 1.38 9.23 11.07
CA GLY A 112 -0.03 9.54 10.81
C GLY A 112 -0.94 8.33 10.99
N LEU A 113 -0.61 7.17 10.41
CA LEU A 113 -1.39 5.94 10.55
C LEU A 113 -1.42 5.46 12.01
N ARG A 114 -0.29 5.54 12.72
CA ARG A 114 -0.23 5.19 14.15
C ARG A 114 -1.12 6.09 14.99
N ARG A 115 -1.12 7.40 14.71
CA ARG A 115 -2.00 8.36 15.39
C ARG A 115 -3.47 8.08 15.09
N GLN A 116 -3.82 7.82 13.83
CA GLN A 116 -5.19 7.44 13.48
C GLN A 116 -5.64 6.20 14.25
N LEU A 117 -4.79 5.16 14.32
CA LEU A 117 -5.10 3.97 15.09
C LEU A 117 -5.25 4.25 16.59
N SER A 118 -4.40 5.08 17.19
CA SER A 118 -4.51 5.45 18.61
C SER A 118 -5.76 6.27 18.91
N ASP A 119 -6.20 7.08 17.95
CA ASP A 119 -7.37 7.95 18.08
C ASP A 119 -8.66 7.24 17.62
N HIS A 120 -8.61 5.91 17.42
CA HIS A 120 -9.72 5.07 16.94
C HIS A 120 -10.30 5.49 15.57
N VAL A 121 -9.48 6.13 14.73
CA VAL A 121 -9.81 6.45 13.34
C VAL A 121 -9.30 5.33 12.44
N ASN A 122 -10.21 4.67 11.71
CA ASN A 122 -9.86 3.57 10.82
C ASN A 122 -10.21 3.89 9.35
N PRO A 123 -9.25 4.41 8.56
CA PRO A 123 -9.50 4.76 7.16
C PRO A 123 -9.87 3.57 6.27
N VAL A 124 -9.50 2.34 6.64
CA VAL A 124 -9.89 1.12 5.91
C VAL A 124 -11.39 0.87 6.10
N LEU A 125 -11.86 0.92 7.35
CA LEU A 125 -13.28 0.81 7.68
C LEU A 125 -14.09 1.92 7.01
N ASP A 126 -13.63 3.17 7.10
CA ASP A 126 -14.28 4.32 6.48
C ASP A 126 -14.43 4.13 4.97
N THR A 127 -13.43 3.53 4.31
CA THR A 127 -13.50 3.22 2.88
C THR A 127 -14.63 2.23 2.56
N TYR A 128 -14.84 1.22 3.41
CA TYR A 128 -15.92 0.25 3.22
C TYR A 128 -17.29 0.91 3.38
N VAL A 129 -17.45 1.71 4.43
CA VAL A 129 -18.68 2.46 4.70
C VAL A 129 -18.99 3.41 3.55
N ASN A 130 -18.00 4.20 3.11
CA ASN A 130 -18.17 5.17 2.03
C ASN A 130 -18.53 4.49 0.70
N ALA A 131 -17.92 3.36 0.37
CA ALA A 131 -18.25 2.62 -0.85
C ALA A 131 -19.73 2.18 -0.87
N VAL A 132 -20.24 1.68 0.25
CA VAL A 132 -21.66 1.28 0.38
C VAL A 132 -22.58 2.49 0.33
N LEU A 133 -22.20 3.61 0.97
CA LEU A 133 -22.99 4.84 0.94
C LEU A 133 -23.11 5.39 -0.49
N ILE A 134 -22.01 5.45 -1.23
CA ILE A 134 -22.00 5.92 -2.62
C ILE A 134 -22.90 5.04 -3.49
N GLN A 135 -22.81 3.72 -3.34
CA GLN A 135 -23.68 2.79 -4.08
C GLN A 135 -25.16 3.09 -3.83
N ARG A 136 -25.56 3.24 -2.56
CA ARG A 136 -26.95 3.54 -2.20
C ARG A 136 -27.45 4.86 -2.76
N VAL A 137 -26.60 5.89 -2.79
CA VAL A 137 -26.96 7.21 -3.34
C VAL A 137 -27.14 7.14 -4.86
N LEU A 138 -26.36 6.31 -5.56
CA LEU A 138 -26.46 6.16 -7.01
C LEU A 138 -27.62 5.26 -7.47
N GLU A 139 -28.10 4.38 -6.60
CA GLU A 139 -29.23 3.48 -6.86
C GLU A 139 -30.60 4.07 -6.45
N ALA A 140 -30.61 5.21 -5.75
CA ALA A 140 -31.81 5.93 -5.32
C ALA A 140 -32.28 6.97 -6.36
#